data_AF-A0A1J0P8N8-F1
#
_entry.id   AF-A0A1J0P8N8-F1
#
_cell.length_a   1.000
_cell.length_b   1.000
_cell.length_c   1.000
_cell.angle_alpha   90.00
_cell.angle_beta   90.00
_cell.angle_gamma   90.00
#
_symmetry.space_group_name_H-M   'P 1'
#
loop_
_entity.id
_entity.type
_entity.pdbx_description
1 polymer ?
#
loop_
_entity_poly.entity_id
_entity_poly.type
_entity_poly.pdbx_seq_one_letter_code
_entity_poly.pdbx_strand_id
1 'polypeptide(L)'
;MSPPHRQSVARISEELGIHVITLYKWRKTWRLQGEVVPASEKDPDGWSAADKFTVVLETASLNATELSACCRERGPFFEQVERWRQAAQDANAKPVLTMAEQKELEKLRAQDQREIKALKKELQRKEKAMAEMAALLVLRKKWEAFCSEDAEG
;
A
#
# COMPACT_ATOMS: atom_id res chain seq x y z
N MET A 1 1.61 -13.51 11.45
CA MET A 1 1.25 -14.62 12.36
C MET A 1 0.01 -15.28 11.80
N SER A 2 0.06 -16.58 11.51
CA SER A 2 -1.10 -17.29 10.97
C SER A 2 -2.11 -17.58 12.09
N PRO A 3 -3.42 -17.64 11.78
CA PRO A 3 -4.46 -18.00 12.74
C PRO A 3 -4.24 -19.41 13.27
N PRO A 4 -4.58 -19.69 14.55
CA PRO A 4 -4.22 -20.94 15.23
C PRO A 4 -4.82 -22.21 14.60
N HIS A 5 -5.88 -22.11 13.79
CA HIS A 5 -6.58 -23.26 13.21
C HIS A 5 -6.56 -23.28 11.66
N ARG A 6 -5.66 -22.53 11.01
CA ARG A 6 -5.59 -22.51 9.54
C ARG A 6 -4.93 -23.79 9.02
N GLN A 7 -5.70 -24.65 8.35
CA GLN A 7 -5.20 -25.85 7.67
C GLN A 7 -5.13 -25.64 6.15
N SER A 8 -4.10 -26.22 5.51
CA SER A 8 -3.95 -26.20 4.05
C SER A 8 -4.89 -27.21 3.39
N VAL A 9 -5.27 -26.96 2.13
CA VAL A 9 -6.11 -27.91 1.38
C VAL A 9 -5.40 -29.25 1.17
N ALA A 10 -4.06 -29.22 1.06
CA ALA A 10 -3.23 -30.40 0.98
C ALA A 10 -3.35 -31.27 2.25
N ARG A 11 -3.26 -30.66 3.43
CA ARG A 11 -3.38 -31.38 4.70
C ARG A 11 -4.78 -31.99 4.89
N ILE A 12 -5.83 -31.25 4.53
CA ILE A 12 -7.21 -31.76 4.57
C ILE A 12 -7.39 -32.95 3.62
N SER A 13 -6.74 -32.92 2.44
CA SER A 13 -6.76 -34.02 1.49
C SER A 13 -6.07 -35.28 2.04
N GLU A 14 -4.96 -35.12 2.76
CA GLU A 14 -4.23 -36.23 3.40
C GLU A 14 -5.02 -36.81 4.59
N GLU A 15 -5.59 -35.96 5.44
CA GLU A 15 -6.32 -36.39 6.64
C GLU A 15 -7.66 -37.07 6.30
N LEU A 16 -8.40 -36.57 5.30
CA LEU A 16 -9.73 -37.08 4.95
C LEU A 16 -9.73 -38.03 3.74
N GLY A 17 -8.60 -38.20 3.06
CA GLY A 17 -8.49 -38.99 1.83
C GLY A 17 -9.30 -38.42 0.64
N ILE A 18 -9.75 -37.16 0.73
CA ILE A 18 -10.54 -36.50 -0.31
C ILE A 18 -9.60 -35.82 -1.30
N HIS A 19 -9.75 -36.10 -2.60
CA HIS A 19 -8.90 -35.50 -3.62
C HIS A 19 -8.97 -33.96 -3.59
N VAL A 20 -7.80 -33.30 -3.64
CA VAL A 20 -7.62 -31.84 -3.60
C VAL A 20 -8.56 -31.10 -4.57
N ILE A 21 -8.76 -31.63 -5.78
CA ILE A 21 -9.66 -31.04 -6.80
C ILE A 21 -11.11 -30.97 -6.30
N THR A 22 -11.58 -31.99 -5.58
CA THR A 22 -12.95 -32.04 -5.03
C THR A 22 -13.13 -30.98 -3.96
N LEU A 23 -12.15 -30.82 -3.06
CA LEU A 23 -12.14 -29.78 -2.04
C LEU A 23 -12.18 -28.39 -2.68
N TYR A 24 -11.40 -28.15 -3.73
CA TYR A 24 -11.45 -26.89 -4.48
C TYR A 24 -12.78 -26.65 -5.17
N LYS A 25 -13.43 -27.70 -5.69
CA LYS A 25 -14.74 -27.62 -6.32
C LYS A 25 -15.82 -27.23 -5.31
N TRP A 26 -15.87 -27.89 -4.14
CA TRP A 26 -16.81 -27.53 -3.07
C TRP A 26 -16.60 -26.11 -2.57
N ARG A 27 -15.34 -25.70 -2.36
CA ARG A 27 -15.01 -24.33 -1.98
C ARG A 27 -15.56 -23.31 -2.98
N LYS A 28 -15.47 -23.59 -4.28
CA LYS A 28 -16.05 -22.73 -5.32
C LYS A 28 -17.58 -22.70 -5.25
N THR A 29 -18.22 -23.85 -5.06
CA THR A 29 -19.69 -23.96 -4.95
C THR A 29 -20.22 -23.22 -3.73
N TRP A 30 -19.61 -23.38 -2.57
CA TRP A 30 -20.02 -22.68 -1.34
C TRP A 30 -19.91 -21.17 -1.47
N ARG A 31 -18.88 -20.65 -2.16
CA ARG A 31 -18.80 -19.21 -2.45
C ARG A 31 -19.91 -18.70 -3.36
N LEU A 32 -20.31 -19.49 -4.36
CA LEU A 32 -21.46 -19.14 -5.21
C LEU A 32 -22.77 -19.10 -4.41
N GLN A 33 -22.83 -19.82 -3.29
CA GLN A 33 -23.96 -19.82 -2.37
C GLN A 33 -23.88 -18.72 -1.31
N GLY A 34 -22.82 -17.91 -1.31
CA GLY A 34 -22.64 -16.80 -0.36
C GLY A 34 -21.91 -17.19 0.94
N GLU A 35 -21.45 -18.44 1.06
CA GLU A 35 -20.75 -18.91 2.26
C GLU A 35 -19.32 -18.36 2.33
N VAL A 36 -18.89 -17.94 3.52
CA VAL A 36 -17.55 -17.38 3.75
C VAL A 36 -16.52 -18.49 3.88
N VAL A 37 -16.00 -18.92 2.74
CA VAL A 37 -14.91 -19.91 2.68
C VAL A 37 -13.62 -19.23 2.23
N PRO A 38 -12.54 -19.27 3.04
CA PRO A 38 -11.31 -18.53 2.79
C PRO A 38 -10.83 -18.61 1.34
N ALA A 39 -10.59 -17.44 0.74
CA ALA A 39 -10.25 -17.26 -0.67
C ALA A 39 -9.06 -18.13 -1.11
N SER A 40 -8.06 -18.18 -0.24
CA SER A 40 -6.74 -18.73 -0.46
C SER A 40 -6.03 -18.90 0.89
N GLU A 41 -4.94 -19.66 0.91
CA GLU A 41 -3.93 -19.63 1.98
C GLU A 41 -3.20 -18.28 2.07
N LYS A 42 -3.40 -17.40 1.08
CA LYS A 42 -2.82 -16.04 1.05
C LYS A 42 -3.23 -15.20 2.25
N ASP A 43 -2.33 -14.30 2.62
CA ASP A 43 -2.53 -13.30 3.66
C ASP A 43 -3.84 -12.52 3.44
N PRO A 44 -4.44 -11.98 4.53
CA PRO A 44 -5.71 -11.23 4.47
C PRO A 44 -5.73 -10.09 3.43
N ASP A 45 -4.56 -9.54 3.08
CA ASP A 45 -4.43 -8.51 2.05
C ASP A 45 -4.76 -9.02 0.63
N GLY A 46 -4.54 -10.31 0.35
CA GLY A 46 -4.82 -10.95 -0.93
C GLY A 46 -6.28 -11.41 -1.12
N TRP A 47 -7.18 -11.10 -0.19
CA TRP A 47 -8.60 -11.44 -0.29
C TRP A 47 -9.30 -10.55 -1.31
N SER A 48 -10.31 -11.10 -2.00
CA SER A 48 -11.11 -10.32 -2.96
C SER A 48 -11.96 -9.27 -2.24
N ALA A 49 -12.37 -8.21 -2.95
CA ALA A 49 -13.23 -7.18 -2.38
C ALA A 49 -14.59 -7.76 -1.92
N ALA A 50 -15.12 -8.75 -2.63
CA ALA A 50 -16.35 -9.45 -2.26
C ALA A 50 -16.18 -10.22 -0.95
N ASP A 51 -15.09 -10.99 -0.80
CA ASP A 51 -14.83 -11.76 0.44
C ASP A 51 -14.65 -10.83 1.65
N LYS A 52 -13.93 -9.72 1.47
CA LYS A 52 -13.74 -8.69 2.51
C LYS A 52 -15.09 -8.09 2.92
N PHE A 53 -15.96 -7.82 1.96
CA PHE A 53 -17.29 -7.27 2.22
C PHE A 53 -18.19 -8.27 2.96
N THR A 54 -18.20 -9.55 2.59
CA THR A 54 -18.99 -10.57 3.30
C THR A 54 -18.56 -10.69 4.76
N VAL A 55 -17.25 -10.66 5.04
CA VAL A 55 -16.75 -10.65 6.43
C VAL A 55 -17.22 -9.40 7.19
N VAL A 56 -17.16 -8.21 6.58
CA VAL A 56 -17.65 -6.98 7.22
C VAL A 56 -19.15 -7.07 7.52
N LEU A 57 -19.94 -7.68 6.63
CA LEU A 57 -21.38 -7.82 6.79
C LEU A 57 -21.74 -8.80 7.92
N GLU A 58 -21.05 -9.92 8.02
CA GLU A 58 -21.28 -10.89 9.11
C GLU A 58 -20.77 -10.41 10.46
N THR A 59 -19.64 -9.70 10.48
CA THR A 59 -19.06 -9.11 11.70
C THR A 59 -19.75 -7.80 12.11
N ALA A 60 -20.72 -7.32 11.33
CA ALA A 60 -21.40 -6.06 11.61
C ALA A 60 -22.19 -6.10 12.93
N SER A 61 -22.78 -7.26 13.28
CA SER A 61 -23.57 -7.46 14.50
C SER A 61 -22.78 -8.01 15.68
N LEU A 62 -21.52 -8.41 15.48
CA LEU A 62 -20.70 -9.05 16.51
C LEU A 62 -20.11 -8.01 17.48
N ASN A 63 -20.08 -8.35 18.76
CA ASN A 63 -19.35 -7.57 19.76
C ASN A 63 -17.83 -7.83 19.68
N ALA A 64 -17.01 -7.03 20.37
CA ALA A 64 -15.55 -7.14 20.31
C ALA A 64 -15.02 -8.54 20.68
N THR A 65 -15.68 -9.22 21.62
CA THR A 65 -15.32 -10.58 22.05
C THR A 65 -15.64 -11.63 20.99
N GLU A 66 -16.82 -11.57 20.38
CA GLU A 66 -17.25 -12.45 19.29
C GLU A 66 -16.43 -12.22 18.03
N LEU A 67 -16.10 -10.97 17.73
CA LEU A 67 -15.22 -10.61 16.61
C LEU A 67 -13.83 -11.21 16.83
N SER A 68 -13.30 -11.13 18.05
CA SER A 68 -12.01 -11.75 18.38
C SER A 68 -12.01 -13.29 18.26
N ALA A 69 -13.13 -13.96 18.57
CA ALA A 69 -13.30 -15.39 18.37
C ALA A 69 -13.40 -15.74 16.88
N CYS A 70 -14.21 -14.99 16.13
CA CYS A 70 -14.35 -15.12 14.68
C CYS A 70 -13.01 -14.93 13.94
N CYS A 71 -12.21 -13.96 14.37
CA CYS A 71 -10.85 -13.73 13.86
C CYS A 71 -9.92 -14.94 14.07
N ARG A 72 -10.04 -15.65 15.20
CA ARG A 72 -9.23 -16.86 15.49
C ARG A 72 -9.59 -18.04 14.60
N GLU A 73 -10.88 -18.19 14.30
CA GLU A 73 -11.40 -19.30 13.47
C GLU A 73 -11.17 -19.05 11.98
N ARG A 74 -11.47 -17.83 11.50
CA ARG A 74 -11.53 -17.52 10.06
C ARG A 74 -10.26 -16.89 9.52
N GLY A 75 -9.48 -16.26 10.41
CA GLY A 75 -8.15 -15.77 10.14
C GLY A 75 -7.88 -14.31 9.78
N PRO A 76 -8.87 -13.42 9.53
CA PRO A 76 -8.58 -12.00 9.46
C PRO A 76 -8.35 -11.44 10.88
N PHE A 77 -7.42 -10.50 11.03
CA PHE A 77 -7.21 -9.81 12.30
C PHE A 77 -8.30 -8.76 12.54
N PHE A 78 -8.62 -8.48 13.82
CA PHE A 78 -9.60 -7.46 14.20
C PHE A 78 -9.35 -6.12 13.50
N GLU A 79 -8.10 -5.65 13.50
CA GLU A 79 -7.69 -4.39 12.86
C GLU A 79 -7.96 -4.38 11.35
N GLN A 80 -7.88 -5.54 10.68
CA GLN A 80 -8.14 -5.64 9.25
C GLN A 80 -9.64 -5.57 8.96
N VAL A 81 -10.47 -6.21 9.79
CA VAL A 81 -11.93 -6.12 9.66
C VAL A 81 -12.39 -4.69 9.88
N GLU A 82 -11.86 -4.00 10.89
CA GLU A 82 -12.17 -2.59 11.13
C GLU A 82 -11.71 -1.69 9.98
N ARG A 83 -10.51 -1.94 9.42
CA ARG A 83 -10.05 -1.22 8.23
C ARG A 83 -10.97 -1.43 7.03
N TRP A 84 -11.48 -2.64 6.82
CA TRP A 84 -12.42 -2.92 5.73
C TRP A 84 -13.79 -2.29 5.99
N ARG A 85 -14.25 -2.27 7.25
CA ARG A 85 -15.47 -1.55 7.68
C ARG A 85 -15.37 -0.07 7.36
N GLN A 86 -14.27 0.58 7.74
CA GLN A 86 -14.00 1.98 7.45
C GLN A 86 -13.93 2.23 5.93
N ALA A 87 -13.18 1.42 5.19
CA ALA A 87 -13.09 1.57 3.74
C ALA A 87 -14.47 1.43 3.04
N ALA A 88 -15.34 0.54 3.54
CA ALA A 88 -16.71 0.40 3.02
C ALA A 88 -17.60 1.60 3.37
N GLN A 89 -17.40 2.21 4.54
CA GLN A 89 -18.09 3.45 4.92
C GLN A 89 -17.60 4.63 4.07
N ASP A 90 -16.29 4.77 3.89
CA ASP A 90 -15.67 5.84 3.11
C ASP A 90 -16.05 5.76 1.63
N ALA A 91 -16.15 4.55 1.06
CA ALA A 91 -16.58 4.34 -0.32
C ALA A 91 -18.05 4.71 -0.56
N ASN A 92 -18.90 4.55 0.46
CA ASN A 92 -20.31 4.92 0.41
C ASN A 92 -20.60 6.34 0.93
N ALA A 93 -19.60 6.98 1.56
CA ALA A 93 -19.70 8.37 1.93
C ALA A 93 -19.89 9.20 0.67
N LYS A 94 -20.75 10.22 0.74
CA LYS A 94 -20.91 11.15 -0.38
C LYS A 94 -19.52 11.71 -0.71
N PRO A 95 -19.08 11.61 -1.97
CA PRO A 95 -17.79 12.16 -2.33
C PRO A 95 -17.82 13.65 -2.00
N VAL A 96 -16.87 14.09 -1.17
CA VAL A 96 -16.77 15.49 -0.71
C VAL A 96 -16.67 16.44 -1.90
N LEU A 97 -16.11 15.95 -3.00
CA LEU A 97 -15.97 16.64 -4.27
C LEU A 97 -16.83 15.97 -5.33
N THR A 98 -17.52 16.78 -6.11
CA THR A 98 -18.18 16.36 -7.34
C THR A 98 -17.15 15.79 -8.35
N MET A 99 -17.61 14.98 -9.29
CA MET A 99 -16.76 14.45 -10.36
C MET A 99 -16.05 15.54 -11.18
N ALA A 100 -16.64 16.72 -11.29
CA ALA A 100 -16.03 17.87 -11.96
C ALA A 100 -14.87 18.44 -11.13
N GLU A 101 -15.08 18.65 -9.83
CA GLU A 101 -14.05 19.15 -8.91
C GLU A 101 -12.87 18.18 -8.76
N GLN A 102 -13.13 16.86 -8.78
CA GLN A 102 -12.06 15.85 -8.79
C GLN A 102 -11.17 15.97 -10.04
N LYS A 103 -11.77 16.13 -11.22
CA LYS A 103 -11.02 16.31 -12.47
C LYS A 103 -10.22 17.60 -12.49
N GLU A 104 -10.76 18.69 -11.97
CA GLU A 104 -10.02 19.95 -11.85
C GLU A 104 -8.84 19.80 -10.87
N LEU A 105 -9.04 19.13 -9.74
CA LEU A 105 -7.96 18.84 -8.79
C LEU A 105 -6.85 17.99 -9.42
N GLU A 106 -7.18 17.01 -10.24
CA GLU A 106 -6.21 16.19 -10.97
C GLU A 106 -5.41 17.02 -11.99
N LYS A 107 -6.06 17.94 -12.70
CA LYS A 107 -5.38 18.86 -13.62
C LYS A 107 -4.42 19.78 -12.89
N LEU A 108 -4.86 20.38 -11.77
CA LEU A 108 -4.01 21.24 -10.93
C LEU A 108 -2.79 20.47 -10.41
N ARG A 109 -3.00 19.26 -9.88
CA ARG A 109 -1.89 18.38 -9.45
C ARG A 109 -0.91 18.08 -10.59
N ALA A 110 -1.40 17.86 -11.81
CA ALA A 110 -0.54 17.61 -12.96
C ALA A 110 0.25 18.87 -13.38
N GLN A 111 -0.33 20.05 -13.24
CA GLN A 111 0.35 21.33 -13.47
C GLN A 111 1.43 21.57 -12.42
N ASP A 112 1.10 21.46 -11.13
CA ASP A 112 2.05 21.60 -10.02
C ASP A 112 3.24 20.65 -10.18
N GLN A 113 2.99 19.40 -10.55
CA GLN A 113 4.06 18.43 -10.79
C GLN A 113 5.00 18.83 -11.93
N ARG A 114 4.50 19.50 -12.98
CA ARG A 114 5.33 19.99 -14.08
C ARG A 114 6.16 21.19 -13.63
N GLU A 115 5.54 22.11 -12.90
CA GLU A 115 6.22 23.29 -12.35
C GLU A 115 7.32 22.88 -11.37
N ILE A 116 7.04 21.98 -10.43
CA ILE A 116 8.03 21.43 -9.50
C ILE A 116 9.20 20.81 -10.25
N LYS A 117 8.95 20.05 -11.33
CA LYS A 117 10.02 19.46 -12.14
C LYS A 117 10.84 20.51 -12.88
N ALA A 118 10.21 21.56 -13.41
CA ALA A 118 10.91 22.66 -14.08
C ALA A 118 11.79 23.44 -13.08
N LEU A 119 11.21 23.84 -11.95
CA LEU A 119 11.91 24.54 -10.88
C LEU A 119 13.09 23.73 -10.33
N LYS A 120 12.93 22.42 -10.13
CA LYS A 120 14.04 21.54 -9.71
C LYS A 120 15.19 21.53 -10.73
N LYS A 121 14.90 21.53 -12.03
CA LYS A 121 15.95 21.57 -13.06
C LYS A 121 16.66 22.92 -13.09
N GLU A 122 15.93 24.02 -12.93
CA GLU A 122 16.52 25.36 -12.86
C GLU A 122 17.40 25.50 -11.62
N LEU A 123 16.94 25.00 -10.47
CA LEU A 123 17.71 24.98 -9.24
C LEU A 123 19.03 24.24 -9.44
N GLN A 124 19.00 23.04 -10.01
CA GLN A 124 20.21 22.26 -10.30
C GLN A 124 21.18 22.98 -11.25
N ARG A 125 20.68 23.70 -12.26
CA ARG A 125 21.53 24.48 -13.17
C ARG A 125 22.21 25.65 -12.43
N LYS A 126 21.46 26.35 -11.58
CA LYS A 126 21.99 27.46 -10.78
C LYS A 126 22.99 26.99 -9.74
N GLU A 127 22.73 25.87 -9.06
CA GLU A 127 23.67 25.25 -8.12
C GLU A 127 24.97 24.81 -8.81
N LYS A 128 24.89 24.22 -10.01
CA LYS A 128 26.10 23.87 -10.79
C LYS A 128 26.93 25.09 -11.16
N ALA A 129 26.30 26.13 -11.71
CA ALA A 129 27.00 27.37 -12.05
C ALA A 129 27.63 28.03 -10.80
N MET A 130 26.93 28.00 -9.66
CA MET A 130 27.44 28.50 -8.40
C MET A 130 28.62 27.66 -7.88
N ALA A 131 28.56 26.33 -8.01
CA ALA A 131 29.65 25.43 -7.64
C ALA A 131 30.88 25.62 -8.54
N GLU A 132 30.69 25.80 -9.85
CA GLU A 132 31.76 26.11 -10.80
C GLU A 132 32.42 27.45 -10.46
N MET A 133 31.64 28.48 -10.15
CA MET A 133 32.17 29.78 -9.73
C MET A 133 32.96 29.68 -8.42
N ALA A 134 32.43 28.94 -7.43
CA ALA A 134 33.13 28.68 -6.17
C ALA A 134 34.45 27.93 -6.40
N ALA A 135 34.48 26.93 -7.30
CA ALA A 135 35.69 26.20 -7.66
C ALA A 135 36.74 27.12 -8.32
N LEU A 136 36.33 28.00 -9.23
CA LEU A 136 37.23 28.98 -9.84
C LEU A 136 37.82 29.96 -8.82
N LEU A 137 37.01 30.44 -7.86
CA LEU A 137 37.49 31.30 -6.78
C LEU A 137 38.52 30.57 -5.88
N VAL A 138 38.27 29.30 -5.57
CA VAL A 138 39.22 28.47 -4.79
C VAL A 138 40.52 28.26 -5.56
N LEU A 139 40.45 27.93 -6.86
CA LEU A 139 41.64 27.76 -7.70
C LEU A 139 42.46 29.04 -7.80
N ARG A 140 41.80 30.19 -8.02
CA ARG A 140 42.46 31.50 -8.05
C ARG A 140 43.20 31.78 -6.74
N LYS A 141 42.55 31.56 -5.60
CA LYS A 141 43.19 31.76 -4.29
C LYS A 141 44.40 30.85 -4.07
N LYS A 142 44.32 29.58 -4.51
CA LYS A 142 45.46 28.64 -4.44
C LYS A 142 46.61 29.07 -5.34
N TRP A 143 46.32 29.59 -6.53
CA TRP A 143 47.33 30.12 -7.44
C TRP A 143 48.02 31.35 -6.86
N GLU A 144 47.25 32.30 -6.33
CA GLU A 144 47.79 33.49 -5.65
C GLU A 144 48.69 33.11 -4.47
N ALA A 145 48.30 32.10 -3.68
CA ALA A 145 49.12 31.57 -2.58
C ALA A 145 50.44 30.93 -3.06
N PHE A 146 50.38 30.11 -4.12
CA PHE A 146 51.58 29.50 -4.71
C PHE A 146 52.57 30.57 -5.22
N CYS A 147 52.08 31.57 -5.95
CA CYS A 147 52.93 32.66 -6.43
C CYS A 147 53.53 33.52 -5.31
N SER A 148 52.87 33.65 -4.16
CA SER A 148 53.46 34.34 -3.01
C SER A 148 54.51 33.52 -2.26
N GLU A 149 54.38 32.19 -2.22
CA GLU A 149 55.36 31.30 -1.58
C GLU A 149 56.68 31.24 -2.39
N ASP A 150 56.60 31.27 -3.73
CA ASP A 150 57.79 31.31 -4.62
C ASP A 150 58.58 32.64 -4.53
N ALA A 151 57.97 33.72 -4.01
CA ALA A 151 58.60 35.03 -3.90
C ALA A 151 59.32 35.27 -2.55
N GLU A 152 59.07 34.41 -1.56
CA GLU A 152 59.68 34.51 -0.22
C GLU A 152 60.77 33.44 0.05
N GLY A 153 61.08 32.58 -0.92
CA GLY A 153 62.17 31.58 -0.86
C GLY A 153 63.42 32.00 -1.63
#